data_AF-A0A8J6IF24-F1
#
_entry.id   AF-A0A8J6IF24-F1
#
_cell.length_a   1.000
_cell.length_b   1.000
_cell.length_c   1.000
_cell.angle_alpha   90.00
_cell.angle_beta   90.00
_cell.angle_gamma   90.00
#
_symmetry.space_group_name_H-M   'P 1'
#
loop_
_entity.id
_entity.type
_entity.pdbx_description
1 polymer ?
#
loop_
_entity_poly.entity_id
_entity_poly.type
_entity_poly.pdbx_seq_one_letter_code
_entity_poly.pdbx_strand_id
1 'polypeptide(L)'
;MKRPSSIPVLFGAVALSGVAVLPLSAALAAPVAAQETFIPGTGSSASSIARVQLRSSGLSVGIGLGQARTRYAGQQGNAEAESVDLGLLGTLSKAPVACGVAPGSLFPEGSMPTGVAISSGDGPDEQRTASAGAGTPIELGTQYGSASPNSKADAAVEGARIELAGVLSAIGGTASSTAKLTPGSQREASAVSGLGRLSLADGAVVLEGLNWTAEHRTGARSDSAAGFTVGSMRIAGQYYPASGAAELKSALDAANAALAATGLSLVAPEVAKTAAGISVSPLRLIVSSTPELRAALGPALDAVQPLRTRLLDLVAPFQATPDCGFAKAIGFGYLVADLALIALGDNGAVEFSLGGARAGTEFATYANPFGTGTPLLNPAGIFPGVQPPDLGVAPGAGPLAPGALPPASTTLTPTSGQMAPVSVACRSTHDDGGGCAAHRGELAAGLILALVVLLAAADRLRVRMT
;
A
#
# COMPACT_ATOMS: atom_id res chain seq x y z
N MET A 1 68.32 -23.25 12.26
CA MET A 1 68.58 -21.80 12.39
C MET A 1 67.54 -21.03 11.58
N LYS A 2 67.01 -19.92 12.15
CA LYS A 2 66.16 -18.87 11.56
C LYS A 2 64.63 -19.11 11.44
N ARG A 3 63.99 -18.64 12.52
CA ARG A 3 62.67 -18.02 12.80
C ARG A 3 61.51 -18.04 11.76
N PRO A 4 60.25 -18.14 12.27
CA PRO A 4 59.02 -18.00 11.49
C PRO A 4 58.67 -16.53 11.22
N SER A 5 58.03 -16.25 10.08
CA SER A 5 57.48 -14.93 9.72
C SER A 5 56.01 -14.85 10.12
N SER A 6 55.73 -14.01 11.10
CA SER A 6 54.40 -13.67 11.61
C SER A 6 53.68 -12.75 10.61
N ILE A 7 52.44 -13.11 10.25
CA ILE A 7 51.51 -12.26 9.51
C ILE A 7 50.83 -11.32 10.53
N PRO A 8 50.86 -9.99 10.37
CA PRO A 8 50.12 -9.10 11.25
C PRO A 8 48.63 -9.12 10.91
N VAL A 9 47.81 -9.47 11.90
CA VAL A 9 46.35 -9.27 11.89
C VAL A 9 46.08 -7.78 12.10
N LEU A 10 45.58 -7.11 11.05
CA LEU A 10 45.09 -5.74 11.15
C LEU A 10 43.69 -5.78 11.76
N PHE A 11 43.56 -5.31 13.00
CA PHE A 11 42.26 -4.98 13.60
C PHE A 11 41.73 -3.71 12.93
N GLY A 12 40.78 -3.89 12.00
CA GLY A 12 39.99 -2.80 11.45
C GLY A 12 39.06 -2.25 12.52
N ALA A 13 39.30 -1.01 12.95
CA ALA A 13 38.39 -0.25 13.78
C ALA A 13 37.07 -0.03 13.03
N VAL A 14 35.99 -0.64 13.50
CA VAL A 14 34.62 -0.34 13.07
C VAL A 14 34.27 1.03 13.65
N ALA A 15 34.25 2.05 12.80
CA ALA A 15 33.73 3.36 13.14
C ALA A 15 32.21 3.23 13.38
N LEU A 16 31.78 3.40 14.64
CA LEU A 16 30.38 3.63 14.96
C LEU A 16 29.95 4.96 14.32
N SER A 17 29.27 4.87 13.17
CA SER A 17 28.46 5.96 12.65
C SER A 17 27.28 6.17 13.62
N GLY A 18 27.40 7.20 14.47
CA GLY A 18 26.36 7.62 15.38
C GLY A 18 25.14 8.12 14.62
N VAL A 19 24.09 7.32 14.61
CA VAL A 19 22.75 7.74 14.18
C VAL A 19 22.24 8.71 15.23
N ALA A 20 22.22 10.00 14.90
CA ALA A 20 21.60 11.03 15.73
C ALA A 20 20.09 10.86 15.68
N VAL A 21 19.54 10.12 16.65
CA VAL A 21 18.09 10.04 16.88
C VAL A 21 17.66 11.40 17.43
N LEU A 22 16.98 12.21 16.62
CA LEU A 22 16.44 13.49 17.08
C LEU A 22 15.33 13.27 18.12
N PRO A 23 15.39 13.92 19.29
CA PRO A 23 14.25 14.03 20.17
C PRO A 23 13.32 15.13 19.61
N LEU A 24 12.28 14.74 18.86
CA LEU A 24 11.15 15.64 18.65
C LEU A 24 10.52 15.93 20.02
N SER A 25 10.35 17.21 20.36
CA SER A 25 9.87 17.72 21.65
C SER A 25 8.82 16.82 22.30
N ALA A 26 9.26 16.03 23.27
CA ALA A 26 8.36 15.25 24.10
C ALA A 26 7.59 16.24 24.98
N ALA A 27 6.32 16.49 24.65
CA ALA A 27 5.39 16.94 25.67
C ALA A 27 5.48 15.91 26.81
N LEU A 28 5.92 16.35 27.98
CA LEU A 28 6.01 15.53 29.20
C LEU A 28 4.61 15.02 29.51
N ALA A 29 4.28 13.83 29.02
CA ALA A 29 3.09 13.12 29.44
C ALA A 29 3.26 12.83 30.93
N ALA A 30 2.25 13.17 31.73
CA ALA A 30 2.21 12.83 33.14
C ALA A 30 2.46 11.31 33.31
N PRO A 31 3.21 10.88 34.33
CA PRO A 31 3.45 9.46 34.58
C PRO A 31 2.11 8.75 34.77
N VAL A 32 1.81 7.80 33.88
CA VAL A 32 0.66 6.91 34.01
C VAL A 32 0.88 6.05 35.26
N ALA A 33 -0.06 6.09 36.21
CA ALA A 33 0.01 5.26 37.42
C ALA A 33 0.11 3.77 37.05
N ALA A 34 0.94 3.02 37.77
CA ALA A 34 1.12 1.59 37.55
C ALA A 34 -0.22 0.83 37.77
N GLN A 35 -0.62 0.00 36.81
CA GLN A 35 -1.76 -0.90 36.96
C GLN A 35 -1.40 -2.02 37.95
N GLU A 36 -2.24 -2.27 38.96
CA GLU A 36 -2.03 -3.35 39.94
C GLU A 36 -2.16 -4.76 39.32
N THR A 37 -2.72 -4.90 38.12
CA THR A 37 -2.84 -6.18 37.41
C THR A 37 -2.60 -6.00 35.92
N PHE A 38 -1.63 -6.72 35.37
CA PHE A 38 -1.32 -6.72 33.95
C PHE A 38 -2.37 -7.48 33.14
N ILE A 39 -3.03 -6.81 32.20
CA ILE A 39 -4.02 -7.41 31.28
C ILE A 39 -3.38 -7.70 29.91
N PRO A 40 -3.24 -8.95 29.43
CA PRO A 40 -2.59 -9.27 28.15
C PRO A 40 -2.93 -8.36 26.96
N GLY A 41 -4.21 -7.99 26.81
CA GLY A 41 -4.66 -7.02 25.82
C GLY A 41 -4.40 -7.48 24.38
N THR A 42 -4.22 -6.51 23.48
CA THR A 42 -3.82 -6.75 22.09
C THR A 42 -2.69 -5.82 21.69
N GLY A 43 -2.01 -6.19 20.61
CA GLY A 43 -1.05 -5.34 19.93
C GLY A 43 -1.21 -5.52 18.43
N SER A 44 -1.00 -4.44 17.70
CA SER A 44 -1.03 -4.46 16.24
C SER A 44 -0.05 -3.45 15.67
N SER A 45 0.56 -3.81 14.56
CA SER A 45 1.49 -2.95 13.83
C SER A 45 1.38 -3.20 12.34
N ALA A 46 1.58 -2.15 11.56
CA ALA A 46 1.57 -2.24 10.11
C ALA A 46 2.57 -1.27 9.50
N SER A 47 3.22 -1.71 8.43
CA SER A 47 4.07 -0.91 7.56
C SER A 47 3.74 -1.20 6.10
N SER A 48 4.01 -0.22 5.24
CA SER A 48 3.84 -0.35 3.80
C SER A 48 5.03 0.26 3.06
N ILE A 49 5.40 -0.30 1.91
CA ILE A 49 6.45 0.26 1.05
C ILE A 49 5.90 1.40 0.21
N ALA A 50 4.78 1.15 -0.48
CA ALA A 50 4.14 2.17 -1.30
C ALA A 50 2.64 1.90 -1.44
N ARG A 51 1.91 2.92 -1.85
CA ARG A 51 0.52 2.83 -2.28
C ARG A 51 0.28 3.81 -3.41
N VAL A 52 -0.36 3.34 -4.47
CA VAL A 52 -0.83 4.19 -5.56
C VAL A 52 -2.32 4.43 -5.34
N GLN A 53 -2.74 5.68 -5.24
CA GLN A 53 -4.14 6.05 -5.07
C GLN A 53 -4.59 6.89 -6.25
N LEU A 54 -5.70 6.47 -6.84
CA LEU A 54 -6.43 7.22 -7.85
C LEU A 54 -7.57 7.94 -7.14
N ARG A 55 -7.59 9.28 -7.19
CA ARG A 55 -8.64 10.10 -6.58
C ARG A 55 -9.49 10.74 -7.65
N SER A 56 -10.81 10.58 -7.53
CA SER A 56 -11.82 11.19 -8.38
C SER A 56 -13.10 11.44 -7.59
N SER A 57 -13.57 12.70 -7.55
CA SER A 57 -14.88 13.08 -7.00
C SER A 57 -15.20 12.51 -5.61
N GLY A 58 -14.20 12.44 -4.73
CA GLY A 58 -14.33 11.91 -3.36
C GLY A 58 -14.15 10.39 -3.23
N LEU A 59 -14.16 9.63 -4.33
CA LEU A 59 -13.78 8.22 -4.34
C LEU A 59 -12.26 8.09 -4.48
N SER A 60 -11.67 7.19 -3.69
CA SER A 60 -10.28 6.78 -3.85
C SER A 60 -10.19 5.28 -4.02
N VAL A 61 -9.44 4.83 -5.01
CA VAL A 61 -9.08 3.42 -5.20
C VAL A 61 -7.57 3.33 -5.07
N GLY A 62 -7.12 2.53 -4.11
CA GLY A 62 -5.71 2.37 -3.79
C GLY A 62 -5.22 0.96 -4.07
N ILE A 63 -4.03 0.84 -4.66
CA ILE A 63 -3.26 -0.40 -4.72
C ILE A 63 -2.05 -0.24 -3.80
N GLY A 64 -1.96 -1.09 -2.77
CA GLY A 64 -0.82 -1.15 -1.88
C GLY A 64 0.27 -2.08 -2.42
N LEU A 65 1.52 -1.72 -2.19
CA LEU A 65 2.70 -2.48 -2.54
C LEU A 65 3.53 -2.72 -1.28
N GLY A 66 3.86 -3.99 -1.04
CA GLY A 66 4.65 -4.47 0.09
C GLY A 66 4.09 -4.03 1.44
N GLN A 67 3.10 -4.76 1.94
CA GLN A 67 2.52 -4.54 3.25
C GLN A 67 2.96 -5.63 4.22
N ALA A 68 3.38 -5.23 5.41
CA ALA A 68 3.64 -6.13 6.53
C ALA A 68 2.72 -5.74 7.69
N ARG A 69 1.92 -6.69 8.17
CA ARG A 69 0.97 -6.49 9.27
C ARG A 69 1.18 -7.59 10.29
N THR A 70 1.19 -7.22 11.55
CA THR A 70 1.18 -8.20 12.63
C THR A 70 0.17 -7.79 13.68
N ARG A 71 -0.36 -8.79 14.36
CA ARG A 71 -1.26 -8.60 15.49
C ARG A 71 -1.09 -9.74 16.48
N TYR A 72 -1.37 -9.48 17.74
CA TYR A 72 -1.66 -10.53 18.70
C TYR A 72 -2.90 -10.20 19.51
N ALA A 73 -3.61 -11.25 19.92
CA ALA A 73 -4.72 -11.18 20.85
C ALA A 73 -4.63 -12.35 21.83
N GLY A 74 -4.51 -12.06 23.12
CA GLY A 74 -4.25 -13.10 24.11
C GLY A 74 -2.95 -13.83 23.81
N GLN A 75 -3.00 -15.15 23.61
CA GLN A 75 -1.84 -16.03 23.31
C GLN A 75 -1.56 -16.22 21.80
N GLN A 76 -2.45 -15.73 20.94
CA GLN A 76 -2.39 -15.96 19.50
C GLN A 76 -1.71 -14.78 18.80
N GLY A 77 -0.67 -15.07 18.02
CA GLY A 77 -0.06 -14.14 17.07
C GLY A 77 -0.58 -14.40 15.67
N ASN A 78 -0.68 -13.34 14.85
CA ASN A 78 -0.93 -13.44 13.42
C ASN A 78 0.03 -12.50 12.68
N ALA A 79 0.60 -13.01 11.59
CA ALA A 79 1.49 -12.27 10.70
C ALA A 79 0.94 -12.33 9.27
N GLU A 80 0.88 -11.20 8.60
CA GLU A 80 0.47 -11.06 7.21
C GLU A 80 1.53 -10.26 6.46
N ALA A 81 2.03 -10.80 5.35
CA ALA A 81 2.92 -10.10 4.43
C ALA A 81 2.36 -10.23 3.01
N GLU A 82 2.10 -9.10 2.37
CA GLU A 82 1.49 -9.04 1.04
C GLU A 82 2.33 -8.15 0.12
N SER A 83 2.83 -8.73 -0.97
CA SER A 83 3.53 -7.94 -1.99
C SER A 83 2.59 -6.98 -2.71
N VAL A 84 1.34 -7.38 -2.99
CA VAL A 84 0.32 -6.52 -3.61
C VAL A 84 -0.99 -6.63 -2.83
N ASP A 85 -1.45 -5.50 -2.31
CA ASP A 85 -2.79 -5.36 -1.72
C ASP A 85 -3.67 -4.61 -2.72
N LEU A 86 -4.56 -5.36 -3.39
CA LEU A 86 -5.53 -4.81 -4.34
C LEU A 86 -6.73 -4.15 -3.65
N GLY A 87 -6.78 -4.15 -2.31
CA GLY A 87 -7.87 -3.60 -1.52
C GLY A 87 -9.22 -4.20 -1.93
N LEU A 88 -10.19 -3.32 -2.16
CA LEU A 88 -11.53 -3.71 -2.60
C LEU A 88 -11.49 -4.47 -3.94
N LEU A 89 -10.54 -4.16 -4.83
CA LEU A 89 -10.39 -4.88 -6.09
C LEU A 89 -10.04 -6.36 -5.84
N GLY A 90 -9.25 -6.64 -4.82
CA GLY A 90 -8.92 -8.00 -4.38
C GLY A 90 -10.16 -8.76 -3.90
N THR A 91 -10.99 -8.13 -3.06
CA THR A 91 -12.25 -8.73 -2.58
C THR A 91 -13.22 -8.98 -3.73
N LEU A 92 -13.39 -8.00 -4.63
CA LEU A 92 -14.27 -8.10 -5.78
C LEU A 92 -13.79 -9.14 -6.80
N SER A 93 -12.47 -9.33 -6.92
CA SER A 93 -11.88 -10.38 -7.76
C SER A 93 -12.17 -11.79 -7.27
N LYS A 94 -12.51 -11.97 -5.99
CA LYS A 94 -12.82 -13.28 -5.37
C LYS A 94 -14.32 -13.51 -5.19
N ALA A 95 -15.13 -12.46 -5.23
CA ALA A 95 -16.56 -12.56 -5.04
C ALA A 95 -17.20 -13.35 -6.19
N PRO A 96 -18.06 -14.34 -5.91
CA PRO A 96 -18.81 -15.03 -6.96
C PRO A 96 -19.68 -14.00 -7.68
N VAL A 97 -19.29 -13.67 -8.91
CA VAL A 97 -20.07 -12.82 -9.80
C VAL A 97 -21.38 -13.53 -10.09
N ALA A 98 -22.50 -12.85 -9.81
CA ALA A 98 -23.87 -13.39 -9.82
C ALA A 98 -24.41 -13.79 -11.22
N CYS A 99 -23.54 -14.20 -12.14
CA CYS A 99 -23.82 -14.39 -13.56
C CYS A 99 -23.22 -15.69 -14.12
N GLY A 100 -22.87 -16.67 -13.26
CA GLY A 100 -22.37 -17.98 -13.68
C GLY A 100 -20.96 -17.99 -14.30
N VAL A 101 -20.30 -16.83 -14.41
CA VAL A 101 -18.90 -16.74 -14.81
C VAL A 101 -18.06 -16.81 -13.55
N ALA A 102 -17.15 -17.79 -13.45
CA ALA A 102 -16.27 -17.86 -12.30
C ALA A 102 -15.27 -16.68 -12.32
N PRO A 103 -15.04 -16.00 -11.18
CA PRO A 103 -14.09 -14.90 -11.06
C PRO A 103 -12.67 -15.24 -11.54
N GLY A 104 -12.27 -16.52 -11.43
CA GLY A 104 -10.96 -17.03 -11.88
C GLY A 104 -10.69 -16.90 -13.38
N SER A 105 -11.66 -16.45 -14.18
CA SER A 105 -11.45 -16.14 -15.60
C SER A 105 -10.75 -14.80 -15.85
N LEU A 106 -10.87 -13.83 -14.92
CA LEU A 106 -10.23 -12.51 -15.02
C LEU A 106 -8.78 -12.53 -14.52
N PHE A 107 -8.51 -13.36 -13.51
CA PHE A 107 -7.20 -13.57 -12.94
C PHE A 107 -6.99 -15.07 -12.78
N PRO A 108 -6.25 -15.72 -13.70
CA PRO A 108 -5.95 -17.13 -13.56
C PRO A 108 -5.36 -17.40 -12.18
N GLU A 109 -5.71 -18.52 -11.58
CA GLU A 109 -5.07 -18.96 -10.34
C GLU A 109 -3.54 -18.98 -10.53
N GLY A 110 -2.81 -18.45 -9.55
CA GLY A 110 -1.36 -18.31 -9.60
C GLY A 110 -0.82 -17.12 -10.41
N SER A 111 -1.67 -16.34 -11.08
CA SER A 111 -1.22 -15.12 -11.79
C SER A 111 -0.93 -13.93 -10.87
N MET A 112 -1.45 -13.96 -9.63
CA MET A 112 -1.13 -12.98 -8.60
C MET A 112 -0.26 -13.63 -7.52
N PRO A 113 0.75 -12.92 -7.00
CA PRO A 113 1.46 -13.36 -5.80
C PRO A 113 0.45 -13.57 -4.67
N THR A 114 0.46 -14.76 -4.09
CA THR A 114 -0.28 -15.03 -2.87
C THR A 114 0.45 -14.39 -1.71
N GLY A 115 -0.25 -13.58 -0.93
CA GLY A 115 0.24 -13.09 0.35
C GLY A 115 0.55 -14.25 1.29
N VAL A 116 1.47 -14.01 2.22
CA VAL A 116 1.73 -14.88 3.37
C VAL A 116 0.77 -14.46 4.48
N ALA A 117 0.01 -15.40 5.02
CA ALA A 117 -0.86 -15.17 6.17
C ALA A 117 -0.72 -16.35 7.13
N ILE A 118 -0.17 -16.10 8.32
CA ILE A 118 0.22 -17.10 9.29
C ILE A 118 -0.43 -16.79 10.64
N SER A 119 -0.90 -17.83 11.32
CA SER A 119 -1.52 -17.73 12.63
C SER A 119 -0.94 -18.77 13.59
N SER A 120 -0.68 -18.38 14.83
CA SER A 120 -0.18 -19.32 15.84
C SER A 120 -1.27 -20.17 16.50
N GLY A 121 -2.49 -20.21 15.93
CA GLY A 121 -3.64 -20.92 16.50
C GLY A 121 -3.42 -22.42 16.62
N ASP A 122 -2.72 -23.01 15.64
CA ASP A 122 -2.44 -24.44 15.55
C ASP A 122 -1.00 -24.81 15.96
N GLY A 123 -0.25 -23.86 16.52
CA GLY A 123 1.16 -24.00 16.87
C GLY A 123 2.05 -22.92 16.23
N PRO A 124 3.37 -22.98 16.42
CA PRO A 124 4.29 -22.08 15.72
C PRO A 124 4.30 -22.39 14.22
N ASP A 125 4.33 -21.35 13.40
CA ASP A 125 4.37 -21.48 11.94
C ASP A 125 5.19 -20.33 11.32
N GLU A 126 5.81 -20.62 10.19
CA GLU A 126 6.66 -19.70 9.43
C GLU A 126 6.53 -20.02 7.94
N GLN A 127 6.33 -18.97 7.14
CA GLN A 127 6.29 -19.09 5.70
C GLN A 127 7.08 -17.97 5.04
N ARG A 128 7.74 -18.33 3.94
CA ARG A 128 8.43 -17.41 3.04
C ARG A 128 7.99 -17.69 1.61
N THR A 129 7.66 -16.64 0.87
CA THR A 129 7.36 -16.75 -0.56
C THR A 129 8.28 -15.84 -1.37
N ALA A 130 8.58 -16.28 -2.59
CA ALA A 130 9.47 -15.58 -3.50
C ALA A 130 8.76 -14.39 -4.17
N SER A 131 9.58 -13.57 -4.79
CA SER A 131 9.23 -12.34 -5.51
C SER A 131 8.25 -12.54 -6.66
N ALA A 132 7.47 -11.50 -6.94
CA ALA A 132 6.68 -11.37 -8.16
C ALA A 132 7.21 -10.22 -9.02
N GLY A 133 7.05 -10.33 -10.34
CA GLY A 133 7.36 -9.23 -11.26
C GLY A 133 8.86 -9.05 -11.55
N ALA A 134 9.68 -10.09 -11.39
CA ALA A 134 11.10 -10.04 -11.76
C ALA A 134 11.28 -9.57 -13.21
N GLY A 135 12.15 -8.57 -13.43
CA GLY A 135 12.38 -7.98 -14.75
C GLY A 135 11.28 -7.05 -15.26
N THR A 136 10.27 -6.75 -14.44
CA THR A 136 9.25 -5.74 -14.74
C THR A 136 9.55 -4.44 -14.00
N PRO A 137 8.99 -3.29 -14.43
CA PRO A 137 9.15 -2.02 -13.71
C PRO A 137 8.61 -2.01 -12.27
N ILE A 138 7.77 -2.98 -11.90
CA ILE A 138 7.36 -3.19 -10.51
C ILE A 138 7.82 -4.59 -10.11
N GLU A 139 8.95 -4.65 -9.43
CA GLU A 139 9.47 -5.88 -8.85
C GLU A 139 9.18 -5.87 -7.36
N LEU A 140 8.59 -6.94 -6.87
CA LEU A 140 8.25 -7.10 -5.47
C LEU A 140 9.06 -8.28 -4.97
N GLY A 141 9.96 -8.04 -4.02
CA GLY A 141 10.86 -9.08 -3.54
C GLY A 141 10.18 -10.09 -2.61
N THR A 142 10.91 -10.59 -1.61
CA THR A 142 10.45 -11.70 -0.77
C THR A 142 9.42 -11.26 0.26
N GLN A 143 8.47 -12.15 0.55
CA GLN A 143 7.51 -12.00 1.64
C GLN A 143 7.84 -13.03 2.72
N TYR A 144 7.72 -12.62 3.98
CA TYR A 144 8.01 -13.45 5.16
C TYR A 144 6.95 -13.20 6.22
N GLY A 145 6.48 -14.27 6.85
CA GLY A 145 5.61 -14.22 8.02
C GLY A 145 5.94 -15.35 8.98
N SER A 146 5.96 -15.05 10.27
CA SER A 146 6.07 -16.06 11.33
C SER A 146 5.18 -15.70 12.50
N ALA A 147 4.52 -16.69 13.09
CA ALA A 147 3.75 -16.53 14.31
C ALA A 147 4.14 -17.65 15.29
N SER A 148 4.31 -17.30 16.55
CA SER A 148 4.65 -18.26 17.62
C SER A 148 3.61 -18.22 18.73
N PRO A 149 3.32 -19.37 19.37
CA PRO A 149 2.64 -19.39 20.67
C PRO A 149 3.42 -18.47 21.62
N ASN A 150 2.72 -17.79 22.54
CA ASN A 150 3.21 -16.63 23.31
C ASN A 150 3.06 -15.28 22.58
N SER A 151 2.09 -15.16 21.68
CA SER A 151 1.64 -13.86 21.14
C SER A 151 2.73 -13.08 20.41
N LYS A 152 3.67 -13.78 19.76
CA LYS A 152 4.71 -13.17 18.93
C LYS A 152 4.34 -13.38 17.46
N ALA A 153 4.37 -12.30 16.70
CA ALA A 153 4.21 -12.31 15.26
C ALA A 153 5.22 -11.36 14.62
N ASP A 154 5.81 -11.79 13.51
CA ASP A 154 6.75 -11.02 12.70
C ASP A 154 6.33 -11.16 11.23
N ALA A 155 6.29 -10.06 10.50
CA ALA A 155 6.01 -10.01 9.07
C ALA A 155 7.00 -9.08 8.37
N ALA A 156 7.44 -9.45 7.17
CA ALA A 156 8.33 -8.62 6.38
C ALA A 156 8.07 -8.76 4.87
N VAL A 157 8.26 -7.67 4.14
CA VAL A 157 8.37 -7.62 2.69
C VAL A 157 9.66 -6.87 2.36
N GLU A 158 10.48 -7.46 1.50
CA GLU A 158 11.79 -6.91 1.11
C GLU A 158 11.92 -6.82 -0.40
N GLY A 159 12.85 -6.00 -0.89
CA GLY A 159 13.28 -6.01 -2.28
C GLY A 159 12.27 -5.41 -3.26
N ALA A 160 11.42 -4.48 -2.81
CA ALA A 160 10.54 -3.79 -3.75
C ALA A 160 11.31 -2.75 -4.58
N ARG A 161 10.98 -2.70 -5.87
CA ARG A 161 11.44 -1.72 -6.86
C ARG A 161 10.26 -1.25 -7.67
N ILE A 162 10.12 0.07 -7.81
CA ILE A 162 9.09 0.73 -8.60
C ILE A 162 9.81 1.69 -9.53
N GLU A 163 9.69 1.48 -10.82
CA GLU A 163 10.27 2.35 -11.83
C GLU A 163 9.19 2.91 -12.73
N LEU A 164 8.94 4.19 -12.53
CA LEU A 164 8.23 5.05 -13.45
C LEU A 164 9.27 5.88 -14.26
N ALA A 165 9.80 5.35 -15.36
CA ALA A 165 10.80 6.01 -16.22
C ALA A 165 10.51 7.51 -16.42
N GLY A 166 11.53 8.35 -16.19
CA GLY A 166 11.41 9.80 -16.31
C GLY A 166 10.80 10.51 -15.09
N VAL A 167 9.93 9.84 -14.33
CA VAL A 167 9.07 10.49 -13.32
C VAL A 167 9.43 10.08 -11.90
N LEU A 168 9.55 8.78 -11.62
CA LEU A 168 9.74 8.22 -10.29
C LEU A 168 10.57 6.92 -10.39
N SER A 169 11.58 6.75 -9.57
CA SER A 169 12.26 5.46 -9.37
C SER A 169 12.48 5.27 -7.88
N ALA A 170 11.89 4.22 -7.32
CA ALA A 170 11.97 3.84 -5.93
C ALA A 170 12.61 2.45 -5.84
N ILE A 171 13.75 2.33 -5.16
CA ILE A 171 14.54 1.10 -5.09
C ILE A 171 14.86 0.77 -3.62
N GLY A 172 14.90 -0.53 -3.31
CA GLY A 172 15.26 -1.02 -1.99
C GLY A 172 14.14 -0.78 -0.98
N GLY A 173 12.90 -1.01 -1.40
CA GLY A 173 11.75 -0.93 -0.52
C GLY A 173 11.72 -2.10 0.45
N THR A 174 11.47 -1.81 1.72
CA THR A 174 11.30 -2.79 2.80
C THR A 174 10.14 -2.39 3.71
N ALA A 175 9.35 -3.35 4.18
CA ALA A 175 8.36 -3.14 5.22
C ALA A 175 8.46 -4.29 6.22
N SER A 176 8.64 -4.00 7.50
CA SER A 176 8.64 -4.98 8.57
C SER A 176 7.67 -4.58 9.68
N SER A 177 7.06 -5.56 10.31
CA SER A 177 6.09 -5.39 11.38
C SER A 177 6.30 -6.50 12.41
N THR A 178 6.27 -6.14 13.69
CA THR A 178 6.38 -7.07 14.81
C THR A 178 5.35 -6.70 15.87
N ALA A 179 4.69 -7.70 16.44
CA ALA A 179 3.82 -7.57 17.59
C ALA A 179 4.16 -8.68 18.59
N LYS A 180 4.34 -8.30 19.85
CA LYS A 180 4.79 -9.21 20.91
C LYS A 180 4.12 -8.91 22.25
N LEU A 181 3.66 -9.98 22.91
CA LEU A 181 3.33 -9.96 24.33
C LEU A 181 4.44 -10.64 25.14
N THR A 182 4.94 -9.97 26.16
CA THR A 182 5.72 -10.61 27.23
C THR A 182 4.77 -10.90 28.40
N PRO A 183 4.48 -12.18 28.70
CA PRO A 183 3.48 -12.55 29.69
C PRO A 183 3.67 -11.84 31.04
N GLY A 184 2.60 -11.26 31.57
CA GLY A 184 2.59 -10.58 32.87
C GLY A 184 3.38 -9.26 32.92
N SER A 185 3.97 -8.80 31.81
CA SER A 185 4.95 -7.71 31.85
C SER A 185 4.72 -6.63 30.80
N GLN A 186 4.77 -6.95 29.50
CA GLN A 186 4.94 -5.94 28.46
C GLN A 186 4.12 -6.27 27.22
N ARG A 187 3.48 -5.24 26.66
CA ARG A 187 2.89 -5.23 25.32
C ARG A 187 3.79 -4.40 24.42
N GLU A 188 4.06 -4.89 23.22
CA GLU A 188 4.96 -4.26 22.27
C GLU A 188 4.44 -4.43 20.84
N ALA A 189 4.40 -3.33 20.11
CA ALA A 189 4.14 -3.32 18.68
C ALA A 189 5.17 -2.40 18.02
N SER A 190 5.79 -2.85 16.93
CA SER A 190 6.73 -2.07 16.15
C SER A 190 6.50 -2.27 14.66
N ALA A 191 6.69 -1.21 13.89
CA ALA A 191 6.61 -1.20 12.45
C ALA A 191 7.75 -0.34 11.90
N VAL A 192 8.41 -0.85 10.86
CA VAL A 192 9.44 -0.13 10.12
C VAL A 192 9.12 -0.22 8.63
N SER A 193 9.22 0.90 7.94
CA SER A 193 9.23 0.94 6.48
C SER A 193 10.48 1.67 6.02
N GLY A 194 11.05 1.22 4.92
CA GLY A 194 12.30 1.74 4.38
C GLY A 194 12.25 1.83 2.88
N LEU A 195 12.95 2.83 2.34
CA LEU A 195 13.22 2.94 0.92
C LEU A 195 14.66 3.39 0.72
N GLY A 196 15.47 2.54 0.10
CA GLY A 196 16.89 2.81 -0.12
C GLY A 196 17.13 4.06 -0.96
N ARG A 197 16.37 4.23 -2.05
CA ARG A 197 16.49 5.38 -2.94
C ARG A 197 15.16 5.74 -3.58
N LEU A 198 14.87 7.03 -3.64
CA LEU A 198 13.77 7.66 -4.35
C LEU A 198 14.33 8.71 -5.30
N SER A 199 14.13 8.57 -6.60
CA SER A 199 14.55 9.51 -7.64
C SER A 199 13.32 10.02 -8.38
N LEU A 200 13.18 11.33 -8.53
CA LEU A 200 12.04 11.98 -9.16
C LEU A 200 12.52 12.86 -10.32
N ALA A 201 11.69 12.98 -11.36
CA ALA A 201 11.94 13.83 -12.53
C ALA A 201 13.38 13.65 -13.07
N ASP A 202 13.73 12.42 -13.44
CA ASP A 202 15.06 12.03 -13.92
C ASP A 202 16.24 12.40 -13.00
N GLY A 203 15.99 12.42 -11.69
CA GLY A 203 17.01 12.72 -10.70
C GLY A 203 17.16 14.22 -10.40
N ALA A 204 16.22 15.05 -10.87
CA ALA A 204 16.10 16.42 -10.40
C ALA A 204 15.93 16.48 -8.87
N VAL A 205 15.25 15.49 -8.29
CA VAL A 205 15.19 15.30 -6.84
C VAL A 205 15.53 13.84 -6.51
N VAL A 206 16.51 13.62 -5.64
CA VAL A 206 16.90 12.29 -5.16
C VAL A 206 16.92 12.29 -3.63
N LEU A 207 16.22 11.34 -3.01
CA LEU A 207 16.23 11.09 -1.57
C LEU A 207 16.79 9.68 -1.37
N GLU A 208 17.70 9.51 -0.42
CA GLU A 208 18.30 8.20 -0.11
C GLU A 208 18.16 7.88 1.37
N GLY A 209 18.01 6.60 1.69
CA GLY A 209 17.85 6.10 3.05
C GLY A 209 16.62 6.66 3.74
N LEU A 210 15.45 6.60 3.08
CA LEU A 210 14.19 7.01 3.69
C LEU A 210 13.75 5.91 4.67
N ASN A 211 13.37 6.30 5.89
CA ASN A 211 12.99 5.35 6.92
C ASN A 211 11.86 5.90 7.79
N TRP A 212 10.82 5.09 7.98
CA TRP A 212 9.66 5.33 8.84
C TRP A 212 9.69 4.31 9.96
N THR A 213 9.62 4.78 11.20
CA THR A 213 9.58 3.91 12.38
C THR A 213 8.38 4.28 13.24
N ALA A 214 7.66 3.28 13.74
CA ALA A 214 6.63 3.44 14.75
C ALA A 214 6.76 2.31 15.77
N GLU A 215 6.82 2.67 17.05
CA GLU A 215 6.98 1.74 18.17
C GLU A 215 6.07 2.19 19.31
N HIS A 216 5.30 1.24 19.82
CA HIS A 216 4.35 1.47 20.91
C HIS A 216 4.47 0.36 21.94
N ARG A 217 4.71 0.75 23.19
CA ARG A 217 4.93 -0.15 24.32
C ARG A 217 4.04 0.25 25.48
N THR A 218 3.40 -0.72 26.13
CA THR A 218 2.62 -0.52 27.36
C THR A 218 2.80 -1.68 28.34
N GLY A 219 2.62 -1.43 29.65
CA GLY A 219 2.83 -2.44 30.70
C GLY A 219 3.96 -2.02 31.64
N ALA A 220 5.00 -2.83 31.75
CA ALA A 220 6.19 -2.54 32.56
C ALA A 220 6.92 -1.26 32.09
N ARG A 221 6.87 -0.98 30.79
CA ARG A 221 7.27 0.28 30.16
C ARG A 221 6.11 0.83 29.33
N SER A 222 5.96 2.15 29.41
CA SER A 222 4.99 2.90 28.61
C SER A 222 5.75 3.97 27.83
N ASP A 223 6.07 3.65 26.59
CA ASP A 223 6.81 4.51 25.68
C ASP A 223 6.24 4.41 24.26
N SER A 224 6.41 5.50 23.51
CA SER A 224 5.94 5.58 22.14
C SER A 224 6.89 6.44 21.33
N ALA A 225 7.54 5.82 20.35
CA ALA A 225 8.49 6.46 19.48
C ALA A 225 8.01 6.33 18.03
N ALA A 226 8.05 7.43 17.30
CA ALA A 226 7.84 7.39 15.87
C ALA A 226 8.58 8.52 15.19
N GLY A 227 8.98 8.28 13.95
CA GLY A 227 9.83 9.21 13.23
C GLY A 227 9.93 8.87 11.75
N PHE A 228 10.27 9.91 11.00
CA PHE A 228 10.67 9.83 9.62
C PHE A 228 12.08 10.42 9.49
N THR A 229 12.95 9.73 8.76
CA THR A 229 14.32 10.17 8.52
C THR A 229 14.67 10.01 7.04
N VAL A 230 15.56 10.88 6.57
CA VAL A 230 16.14 10.81 5.22
C VAL A 230 17.66 10.87 5.39
N GLY A 231 18.36 9.86 4.87
CA GLY A 231 19.82 9.77 4.97
C GLY A 231 20.53 10.87 4.17
N SER A 232 20.10 11.11 2.93
CA SER A 232 20.62 12.19 2.09
C SER A 232 19.55 12.73 1.13
N MET A 233 19.68 14.00 0.75
CA MET A 233 18.86 14.62 -0.29
C MET A 233 19.73 15.34 -1.31
N ARG A 234 19.41 15.17 -2.59
CA ARG A 234 19.99 15.92 -3.70
C ARG A 234 18.90 16.57 -4.52
N ILE A 235 19.08 17.86 -4.84
CA ILE A 235 18.13 18.65 -5.63
C ILE A 235 18.94 19.37 -6.71
N ALA A 236 18.57 19.15 -7.97
CA ALA A 236 19.33 19.59 -9.14
C ALA A 236 20.83 19.24 -9.04
N GLY A 237 21.12 18.04 -8.51
CA GLY A 237 22.48 17.54 -8.30
C GLY A 237 23.21 18.04 -7.05
N GLN A 238 22.72 19.07 -6.37
CA GLN A 238 23.30 19.66 -5.14
C GLN A 238 22.81 18.96 -3.88
N TYR A 239 23.67 18.79 -2.88
CA TYR A 239 23.30 18.17 -1.59
C TYR A 239 22.58 19.15 -0.66
N TYR A 240 21.56 18.65 0.03
CA TYR A 240 20.81 19.37 1.04
C TYR A 240 20.86 18.60 2.37
N PRO A 241 21.06 19.31 3.51
CA PRO A 241 20.96 18.68 4.82
C PRO A 241 19.51 18.28 5.10
N ALA A 242 19.32 17.09 5.69
CA ALA A 242 18.01 16.54 6.03
C ALA A 242 17.98 15.93 7.45
N SER A 243 18.97 16.29 8.28
CA SER A 243 19.21 15.64 9.57
C SER A 243 18.32 16.19 10.69
N GLY A 244 17.79 17.41 10.53
CA GLY A 244 16.85 18.08 11.43
C GLY A 244 15.48 18.32 10.79
N ALA A 245 14.42 18.50 11.59
CA ALA A 245 13.07 18.79 11.07
C ALA A 245 13.02 20.09 10.24
N ALA A 246 13.73 21.14 10.67
CA ALA A 246 13.82 22.41 9.94
C ALA A 246 14.63 22.27 8.63
N GLU A 247 15.72 21.51 8.66
CA GLU A 247 16.55 21.23 7.49
C GLU A 247 15.78 20.41 6.46
N LEU A 248 15.14 19.31 6.90
CA LEU A 248 14.27 18.48 6.07
C LEU A 248 13.14 19.30 5.45
N LYS A 249 12.50 20.17 6.23
CA LYS A 249 11.47 21.08 5.68
C LYS A 249 12.05 21.97 4.59
N SER A 250 13.18 22.62 4.83
CA SER A 250 13.81 23.49 3.83
C SER A 250 14.23 22.71 2.57
N ALA A 251 14.73 21.49 2.74
CA ALA A 251 15.10 20.62 1.62
C ALA A 251 13.86 20.20 0.81
N LEU A 252 12.75 19.85 1.47
CA LEU A 252 11.49 19.53 0.78
C LEU A 252 10.89 20.75 0.07
N ASP A 253 10.97 21.95 0.66
CA ASP A 253 10.52 23.19 0.01
C ASP A 253 11.35 23.46 -1.27
N ALA A 254 12.67 23.26 -1.22
CA ALA A 254 13.55 23.35 -2.40
C ALA A 254 13.26 22.25 -3.44
N ALA A 255 12.96 21.02 -3.00
CA ALA A 255 12.61 19.92 -3.88
C ALA A 255 11.30 20.21 -4.63
N ASN A 256 10.29 20.73 -3.92
CA ASN A 256 9.02 21.14 -4.51
C ASN A 256 9.18 22.29 -5.51
N ALA A 257 10.08 23.25 -5.25
CA ALA A 257 10.40 24.28 -6.22
C ALA A 257 11.01 23.70 -7.51
N ALA A 258 11.91 22.72 -7.39
CA ALA A 258 12.51 22.04 -8.54
C ALA A 258 11.49 21.17 -9.32
N LEU A 259 10.53 20.59 -8.62
CA LEU A 259 9.50 19.71 -9.19
C LEU A 259 8.30 20.48 -9.79
N ALA A 260 8.14 21.78 -9.49
CA ALA A 260 6.97 22.57 -9.88
C ALA A 260 6.66 22.50 -11.38
N ALA A 261 7.68 22.57 -12.25
CA ALA A 261 7.52 22.52 -13.71
C ALA A 261 7.00 21.15 -14.21
N THR A 262 7.17 20.10 -13.42
CA THR A 262 6.72 18.73 -13.75
C THR A 262 5.33 18.40 -13.23
N GLY A 263 4.72 19.30 -12.44
CA GLY A 263 3.44 19.02 -11.77
C GLY A 263 3.55 18.07 -10.58
N LEU A 264 4.76 17.69 -10.18
CA LEU A 264 5.02 16.83 -9.02
C LEU A 264 5.18 17.68 -7.76
N SER A 265 4.68 17.16 -6.63
CA SER A 265 4.94 17.75 -5.32
C SER A 265 5.04 16.68 -4.24
N LEU A 266 5.92 16.92 -3.28
CA LEU A 266 6.16 16.10 -2.10
C LEU A 266 5.53 16.74 -0.87
N VAL A 267 4.81 15.93 -0.11
CA VAL A 267 4.26 16.29 1.19
C VAL A 267 4.93 15.43 2.26
N ALA A 268 5.56 16.12 3.23
CA ALA A 268 6.29 15.48 4.30
C ALA A 268 5.41 14.52 5.13
N PRO A 269 6.00 13.43 5.64
CA PRO A 269 5.39 12.61 6.68
C PRO A 269 5.04 13.41 7.94
N GLU A 270 3.94 13.03 8.58
CA GLU A 270 3.45 13.58 9.84
C GLU A 270 3.38 12.47 10.88
N VAL A 271 3.74 12.80 12.12
CA VAL A 271 3.61 11.89 13.26
C VAL A 271 2.29 12.17 13.97
N ALA A 272 1.44 11.16 14.09
CA ALA A 272 0.21 11.23 14.86
C ALA A 272 0.29 10.27 16.05
N LYS A 273 -0.01 10.80 17.25
CA LYS A 273 -0.08 10.05 18.50
C LYS A 273 -1.51 10.02 19.01
N THR A 274 -1.98 8.84 19.40
CA THR A 274 -3.27 8.64 20.08
C THR A 274 -3.03 7.84 21.37
N ALA A 275 -4.07 7.67 22.19
CA ALA A 275 -3.97 6.83 23.39
C ALA A 275 -3.78 5.33 23.04
N ALA A 276 -4.20 4.90 21.85
CA ALA A 276 -4.16 3.51 21.41
C ALA A 276 -2.92 3.16 20.58
N GLY A 277 -2.15 4.17 20.13
CA GLY A 277 -0.99 3.93 19.30
C GLY A 277 -0.32 5.18 18.76
N ILE A 278 0.66 4.93 17.90
CA ILE A 278 1.44 5.95 17.21
C ILE A 278 1.58 5.58 15.73
N SER A 279 1.60 6.60 14.87
CA SER A 279 1.78 6.41 13.45
C SER A 279 2.62 7.51 12.83
N VAL A 280 3.28 7.15 11.73
CA VAL A 280 3.95 8.06 10.80
C VAL A 280 3.27 7.91 9.46
N SER A 281 2.74 9.01 8.92
CA SER A 281 2.13 8.99 7.60
C SER A 281 3.17 8.74 6.50
N PRO A 282 2.76 8.24 5.34
CA PRO A 282 3.65 8.09 4.19
C PRO A 282 4.16 9.46 3.68
N LEU A 283 5.32 9.47 3.00
CA LEU A 283 5.72 10.59 2.16
C LEU A 283 4.81 10.56 0.92
N ARG A 284 4.01 11.61 0.72
CA ARG A 284 3.09 11.66 -0.41
C ARG A 284 3.73 12.38 -1.58
N LEU A 285 3.73 11.75 -2.75
CA LEU A 285 4.00 12.36 -4.04
C LEU A 285 2.66 12.59 -4.74
N ILE A 286 2.29 13.85 -4.90
CA ILE A 286 1.09 14.25 -5.60
C ILE A 286 1.48 14.60 -7.04
N VAL A 287 0.77 14.02 -7.99
CA VAL A 287 0.90 14.30 -9.42
C VAL A 287 -0.30 15.14 -9.85
N SER A 288 -0.05 16.41 -10.14
CA SER A 288 -1.05 17.35 -10.64
C SER A 288 -1.05 17.36 -12.17
N SER A 289 -2.23 17.48 -12.79
CA SER A 289 -2.40 17.45 -14.24
C SER A 289 -1.99 18.76 -14.93
N THR A 290 -0.69 19.00 -15.07
CA THR A 290 -0.21 20.15 -15.86
C THR A 290 -0.42 19.92 -17.37
N PRO A 291 -0.61 20.98 -18.17
CA PRO A 291 -0.64 20.85 -19.63
C PRO A 291 0.58 20.12 -20.19
N GLU A 292 1.75 20.35 -19.61
CA GLU A 292 3.02 19.73 -19.98
C GLU A 292 3.02 18.23 -19.66
N LEU A 293 2.56 17.84 -18.46
CA LEU A 293 2.43 16.45 -18.08
C LEU A 293 1.41 15.73 -18.98
N ARG A 294 0.28 16.37 -19.29
CA ARG A 294 -0.72 15.83 -20.22
C ARG A 294 -0.15 15.66 -21.64
N ALA A 295 0.59 16.64 -22.13
CA ALA A 295 1.25 16.54 -23.43
C ALA A 295 2.31 15.42 -23.45
N ALA A 296 3.05 15.26 -22.35
CA ALA A 296 4.03 14.19 -22.20
C ALA A 296 3.38 12.80 -22.09
N LEU A 297 2.23 12.69 -21.41
CA LEU A 297 1.51 11.42 -21.22
C LEU A 297 0.60 11.06 -22.40
N GLY A 298 0.22 12.01 -23.27
CA GLY A 298 -0.71 11.77 -24.38
C GLY A 298 -0.38 10.54 -25.23
N PRO A 299 0.84 10.41 -25.79
CA PRO A 299 1.23 9.25 -26.58
C PRO A 299 1.20 7.93 -25.80
N ALA A 300 1.47 7.98 -24.50
CA ALA A 300 1.42 6.82 -23.63
C ALA A 300 -0.01 6.37 -23.36
N LEU A 301 -0.91 7.34 -23.12
CA LEU A 301 -2.34 7.12 -23.00
C LEU A 301 -2.93 6.57 -24.31
N ASP A 302 -2.43 7.03 -25.45
CA ASP A 302 -2.81 6.51 -26.77
C ASP A 302 -2.30 5.08 -26.98
N ALA A 303 -1.08 4.77 -26.56
CA ALA A 303 -0.49 3.43 -26.67
C ALA A 303 -1.23 2.38 -25.85
N VAL A 304 -1.89 2.76 -24.75
CA VAL A 304 -2.73 1.85 -23.95
C VAL A 304 -4.18 1.76 -24.41
N GLN A 305 -4.62 2.55 -25.40
CA GLN A 305 -6.00 2.45 -25.93
C GLN A 305 -6.37 1.02 -26.36
N PRO A 306 -5.52 0.23 -27.04
CA PRO A 306 -5.89 -1.15 -27.41
C PRO A 306 -6.12 -2.06 -26.20
N LEU A 307 -5.35 -1.86 -25.13
CA LEU A 307 -5.55 -2.61 -23.89
C LEU A 307 -6.83 -2.16 -23.19
N ARG A 308 -7.13 -0.85 -23.18
CA ARG A 308 -8.40 -0.33 -22.72
C ARG A 308 -9.55 -0.97 -23.49
N THR A 309 -9.46 -1.05 -24.82
CA THR A 309 -10.47 -1.73 -25.65
C THR A 309 -10.60 -3.20 -25.27
N ARG A 310 -9.50 -3.94 -25.07
CA ARG A 310 -9.56 -5.34 -24.60
C ARG A 310 -10.21 -5.50 -23.23
N LEU A 311 -9.92 -4.59 -22.29
CA LEU A 311 -10.57 -4.59 -20.98
C LEU A 311 -12.06 -4.27 -21.09
N LEU A 312 -12.43 -3.33 -21.95
CA LEU A 312 -13.84 -3.01 -22.22
C LEU A 312 -14.56 -4.18 -22.90
N ASP A 313 -13.93 -4.83 -23.89
CA ASP A 313 -14.48 -6.00 -24.59
C ASP A 313 -14.66 -7.20 -23.64
N LEU A 314 -13.72 -7.39 -22.71
CA LEU A 314 -13.82 -8.42 -21.67
C LEU A 314 -14.99 -8.15 -20.71
N VAL A 315 -15.28 -6.87 -20.43
CA VAL A 315 -16.37 -6.48 -19.51
C VAL A 315 -17.72 -6.34 -20.22
N ALA A 316 -17.74 -6.09 -21.53
CA ALA A 316 -18.95 -5.96 -22.35
C ALA A 316 -20.00 -7.08 -22.15
N PRO A 317 -19.66 -8.38 -22.12
CA PRO A 317 -20.66 -9.44 -21.93
C PRO A 317 -21.37 -9.37 -20.57
N PHE A 318 -20.70 -8.85 -19.53
CA PHE A 318 -21.31 -8.68 -18.20
C PHE A 318 -22.32 -7.53 -18.18
N GLN A 319 -22.22 -6.58 -19.10
CA GLN A 319 -23.11 -5.43 -19.22
C GLN A 319 -24.36 -5.74 -20.05
N ALA A 320 -24.27 -6.72 -20.96
CA ALA A 320 -25.35 -7.05 -21.89
C ALA A 320 -26.52 -7.80 -21.23
N THR A 321 -26.33 -8.42 -20.05
CA THR A 321 -27.37 -9.16 -19.33
C THR A 321 -28.15 -8.26 -18.36
N PRO A 322 -29.44 -7.94 -18.64
CA PRO A 322 -30.25 -7.04 -17.81
C PRO A 322 -30.49 -7.54 -16.37
N ASP A 323 -30.36 -8.85 -16.13
CA ASP A 323 -30.59 -9.47 -14.82
C ASP A 323 -29.34 -9.51 -13.93
N CYS A 324 -28.17 -9.15 -14.48
CA CYS A 324 -26.91 -9.09 -13.74
C CYS A 324 -26.75 -7.75 -13.03
N GLY A 325 -27.55 -7.55 -11.99
CA GLY A 325 -27.61 -6.30 -11.20
C GLY A 325 -26.25 -5.84 -10.65
N PHE A 326 -25.27 -6.73 -10.48
CA PHE A 326 -23.94 -6.38 -9.97
C PHE A 326 -23.05 -5.63 -10.99
N ALA A 327 -23.16 -5.95 -12.28
CA ALA A 327 -22.44 -5.23 -13.34
C ALA A 327 -23.00 -3.80 -13.53
N LYS A 328 -24.32 -3.64 -13.32
CA LYS A 328 -25.01 -2.35 -13.29
C LYS A 328 -24.74 -1.56 -12.00
N ALA A 329 -24.57 -2.26 -10.87
CA ALA A 329 -24.31 -1.65 -9.57
C ALA A 329 -22.87 -1.15 -9.38
N ILE A 330 -21.89 -1.77 -10.05
CA ILE A 330 -20.47 -1.42 -9.82
C ILE A 330 -19.78 -0.81 -11.05
N GLY A 331 -20.29 -0.97 -12.28
CA GLY A 331 -19.73 -0.28 -13.46
C GLY A 331 -18.21 -0.50 -13.63
N PHE A 332 -17.68 -1.62 -13.13
CA PHE A 332 -16.28 -1.75 -12.72
C PHE A 332 -15.26 -1.67 -13.86
N GLY A 333 -15.62 -2.15 -15.05
CA GLY A 333 -14.78 -2.03 -16.25
C GLY A 333 -14.65 -0.59 -16.73
N TYR A 334 -15.73 0.18 -16.66
CA TYR A 334 -15.68 1.62 -16.85
C TYR A 334 -14.96 2.29 -15.70
N LEU A 335 -15.19 1.85 -14.45
CA LEU A 335 -14.59 2.47 -13.28
C LEU A 335 -13.06 2.49 -13.37
N VAL A 336 -12.35 1.41 -13.67
CA VAL A 336 -10.86 1.48 -13.66
C VAL A 336 -10.31 2.32 -14.83
N ALA A 337 -10.85 2.13 -16.04
CA ALA A 337 -10.40 2.87 -17.22
C ALA A 337 -10.81 4.35 -17.18
N ASP A 338 -12.06 4.63 -16.81
CA ASP A 338 -12.56 6.00 -16.65
C ASP A 338 -12.01 6.62 -15.36
N LEU A 339 -11.72 5.90 -14.28
CA LEU A 339 -11.08 6.49 -13.10
C LEU A 339 -9.67 6.95 -13.43
N ALA A 340 -8.90 6.23 -14.27
CA ALA A 340 -7.61 6.71 -14.74
C ALA A 340 -7.76 7.96 -15.63
N LEU A 341 -8.73 7.97 -16.54
CA LEU A 341 -9.01 9.13 -17.41
C LEU A 341 -9.59 10.33 -16.65
N ILE A 342 -10.46 10.10 -15.67
CA ILE A 342 -11.07 11.11 -14.81
C ILE A 342 -10.04 11.61 -13.80
N ALA A 343 -9.18 10.73 -13.26
CA ALA A 343 -8.04 11.11 -12.42
C ALA A 343 -7.00 11.94 -13.18
N LEU A 344 -6.98 11.88 -14.52
CA LEU A 344 -6.13 12.73 -15.37
C LEU A 344 -6.89 13.91 -16.01
N GLY A 345 -8.22 13.94 -15.86
CA GLY A 345 -9.09 15.03 -16.28
C GLY A 345 -9.02 16.24 -15.34
N ASP A 346 -9.96 17.18 -15.50
CA ASP A 346 -9.83 18.54 -14.98
C ASP A 346 -9.73 18.69 -13.45
N ASN A 347 -10.00 17.64 -12.65
CA ASN A 347 -9.92 17.70 -11.18
C ASN A 347 -9.35 16.42 -10.53
N GLY A 348 -8.76 15.54 -11.33
CA GLY A 348 -8.20 14.29 -10.85
C GLY A 348 -6.78 14.44 -10.31
N ALA A 349 -6.40 13.58 -9.36
CA ALA A 349 -5.03 13.50 -8.88
C ALA A 349 -4.61 12.04 -8.71
N VAL A 350 -3.37 11.74 -9.11
CA VAL A 350 -2.69 10.50 -8.76
C VAL A 350 -1.79 10.80 -7.57
N GLU A 351 -1.96 10.03 -6.50
CA GLU A 351 -1.17 10.17 -5.29
C GLU A 351 -0.38 8.88 -5.07
N PHE A 352 0.94 9.00 -4.94
CA PHE A 352 1.80 7.91 -4.50
C PHE A 352 2.13 8.15 -3.03
N SER A 353 1.69 7.27 -2.15
CA SER A 353 2.04 7.28 -0.73
C SER A 353 3.22 6.34 -0.53
N LEU A 354 4.40 6.84 -0.21
CA LEU A 354 5.63 6.05 -0.02
C LEU A 354 5.90 5.86 1.47
N GLY A 355 6.10 4.62 1.88
CA GLY A 355 6.38 4.27 3.26
C GLY A 355 5.15 4.28 4.17
N GLY A 356 5.38 4.68 5.41
CA GLY A 356 4.38 4.71 6.48
C GLY A 356 4.55 3.54 7.46
N ALA A 357 4.31 3.84 8.73
CA ALA A 357 4.39 2.87 9.81
C ALA A 357 3.36 3.23 10.90
N ARG A 358 2.73 2.23 11.50
CA ARG A 358 1.86 2.39 12.67
C ARG A 358 2.06 1.25 13.64
N ALA A 359 1.98 1.56 14.93
CA ALA A 359 2.06 0.61 16.01
C ALA A 359 1.10 1.01 17.12
N GLY A 360 0.37 0.05 17.67
CA GLY A 360 -0.57 0.29 18.76
C GLY A 360 -0.68 -0.92 19.65
N THR A 361 -0.91 -0.66 20.93
CA THR A 361 -1.18 -1.70 21.93
C THR A 361 -2.28 -1.20 22.84
N GLU A 362 -3.17 -2.07 23.22
CA GLU A 362 -4.24 -1.75 24.16
C GLU A 362 -4.26 -2.76 25.30
N PHE A 363 -4.87 -2.35 26.42
CA PHE A 363 -5.05 -3.19 27.61
C PHE A 363 -6.51 -3.65 27.77
N ALA A 364 -7.30 -3.65 26.71
CA ALA A 364 -8.69 -4.11 26.74
C ALA A 364 -8.77 -5.63 26.97
N THR A 365 -9.65 -6.03 27.89
CA THR A 365 -10.02 -7.43 28.09
C THR A 365 -11.08 -7.80 27.07
N TYR A 366 -10.76 -8.73 26.18
CA TYR A 366 -11.75 -9.31 25.28
C TYR A 366 -12.37 -10.53 25.95
N ALA A 367 -13.66 -10.45 26.30
CA ALA A 367 -14.41 -11.63 26.67
C ALA A 367 -14.47 -12.57 25.45
N ASN A 368 -14.14 -13.85 25.63
CA ASN A 368 -14.34 -14.85 24.57
C ASN A 368 -15.85 -14.92 24.27
N PRO A 369 -16.30 -14.51 23.07
CA PRO A 369 -17.73 -14.53 22.74
C PRO A 369 -18.31 -15.95 22.70
N PHE A 370 -17.46 -16.97 22.68
CA PHE A 370 -17.84 -18.37 22.68
C PHE A 370 -17.94 -19.00 24.08
N GLY A 371 -17.61 -18.25 25.14
CA GLY A 371 -17.70 -18.72 26.53
C GLY A 371 -16.78 -19.90 26.86
N THR A 372 -16.51 -20.14 28.14
CA THR A 372 -15.70 -21.28 28.62
C THR A 372 -16.55 -22.46 29.09
N GLY A 373 -17.84 -22.52 28.76
CA GLY A 373 -18.66 -23.66 29.14
C GLY A 373 -20.16 -23.43 29.04
N THR A 374 -20.71 -23.63 27.84
CA THR A 374 -22.02 -24.28 27.64
C THR A 374 -22.02 -24.92 26.26
N PRO A 375 -22.42 -26.20 26.10
CA PRO A 375 -22.80 -26.70 24.80
C PRO A 375 -24.17 -26.09 24.48
N LEU A 376 -24.28 -25.38 23.35
CA LEU A 376 -25.33 -25.56 22.34
C LEU A 376 -25.48 -24.31 21.48
N LEU A 377 -25.37 -24.56 20.18
CA LEU A 377 -25.79 -23.73 19.07
C LEU A 377 -27.22 -23.21 19.31
N ASN A 378 -27.39 -21.89 19.39
CA ASN A 378 -28.62 -21.24 18.98
C ASN A 378 -28.31 -20.48 17.66
N PRO A 379 -28.70 -20.98 16.48
CA PRO A 379 -28.30 -20.45 15.18
C PRO A 379 -29.00 -19.12 14.79
N ALA A 380 -29.61 -18.39 15.72
CA ALA A 380 -30.38 -17.18 15.42
C ALA A 380 -29.72 -15.85 15.86
N GLY A 381 -28.50 -15.86 16.41
CA GLY A 381 -27.84 -14.65 16.89
C GLY A 381 -26.50 -14.39 16.20
N ILE A 382 -26.51 -13.62 15.11
CA ILE A 382 -25.30 -13.01 14.56
C ILE A 382 -24.82 -11.97 15.59
N PHE A 383 -23.80 -12.32 16.39
CA PHE A 383 -23.10 -11.35 17.23
C PHE A 383 -21.89 -10.79 16.45
N PRO A 384 -21.61 -9.48 16.56
CA PRO A 384 -20.51 -8.83 15.85
C PRO A 384 -19.17 -9.39 16.35
N GLY A 385 -18.31 -9.78 15.41
CA GLY A 385 -16.95 -10.22 15.70
C GLY A 385 -16.15 -9.15 16.44
N VAL A 386 -15.16 -9.59 17.21
CA VAL A 386 -14.20 -8.72 17.91
C VAL A 386 -13.63 -7.72 16.91
N GLN A 387 -14.08 -6.47 16.99
CA GLN A 387 -13.57 -5.39 16.17
C GLN A 387 -12.23 -4.97 16.80
N PRO A 388 -11.10 -5.08 16.06
CA PRO A 388 -9.79 -4.69 16.59
C PRO A 388 -9.80 -3.21 17.00
N PRO A 389 -8.84 -2.77 17.84
CA PRO A 389 -8.70 -1.36 18.19
C PRO A 389 -8.68 -0.54 16.91
N ASP A 390 -9.61 0.39 16.82
CA ASP A 390 -9.59 1.39 15.76
C ASP A 390 -8.36 2.27 16.02
N LEU A 391 -7.26 1.96 15.34
CA LEU A 391 -6.04 2.77 15.35
C LEU A 391 -6.25 4.14 14.69
N GLY A 392 -7.49 4.50 14.37
CA GLY A 392 -7.85 5.51 13.39
C GLY A 392 -7.62 4.97 11.98
N VAL A 393 -8.33 5.59 11.03
CA VAL A 393 -7.97 5.47 9.63
C VAL A 393 -6.54 5.96 9.49
N ALA A 394 -5.62 5.13 8.97
CA ALA A 394 -4.29 5.63 8.63
C ALA A 394 -4.47 6.86 7.71
N PRO A 395 -3.73 7.96 7.88
CA PRO A 395 -3.87 9.13 7.03
C PRO A 395 -3.75 8.71 5.56
N GLY A 396 -4.86 8.78 4.81
CA GLY A 396 -4.95 8.28 3.42
C GLY A 396 -5.41 6.82 3.24
N ALA A 397 -6.07 6.18 4.21
CA ALA A 397 -6.55 4.79 4.12
C ALA A 397 -8.08 4.62 4.25
N GLY A 398 -8.88 5.68 4.10
CA GLY A 398 -10.33 5.58 4.25
C GLY A 398 -11.06 5.48 2.92
N PRO A 399 -11.81 4.40 2.63
CA PRO A 399 -13.06 4.58 1.90
C PRO A 399 -14.00 5.44 2.76
N LEU A 400 -14.62 6.46 2.17
CA LEU A 400 -15.68 7.23 2.84
C LEU A 400 -16.79 6.27 3.29
N ALA A 401 -17.24 6.39 4.53
CA ALA A 401 -18.42 5.69 5.01
C ALA A 401 -19.62 6.04 4.11
N PRO A 402 -20.42 5.05 3.63
CA PRO A 402 -21.63 5.35 2.88
C PRO A 402 -22.63 6.10 3.77
N GLY A 403 -22.94 7.37 3.45
CA GLY A 403 -24.16 8.02 3.96
C GLY A 403 -24.07 9.40 4.60
N ALA A 404 -22.94 10.10 4.63
CA ALA A 404 -22.89 11.49 5.13
C ALA A 404 -22.64 12.50 3.99
N LEU A 405 -23.73 12.99 3.38
CA LEU A 405 -23.70 14.17 2.50
C LEU A 405 -23.89 15.44 3.36
N PRO A 406 -23.02 16.47 3.27
CA PRO A 406 -23.37 17.80 3.72
C PRO A 406 -24.41 18.43 2.77
N PRO A 407 -25.32 19.30 3.26
CA PRO A 407 -26.35 19.90 2.42
C PRO A 407 -25.75 20.88 1.42
N ALA A 408 -25.79 20.55 0.12
CA ALA A 408 -25.49 21.47 -0.96
C ALA A 408 -26.82 21.98 -1.55
N SER A 409 -27.14 23.23 -1.24
CA SER A 409 -28.25 23.98 -1.85
C SER A 409 -27.75 24.68 -3.11
N THR A 410 -27.94 24.10 -4.29
CA THR A 410 -27.94 24.85 -5.56
C THR A 410 -28.82 24.16 -6.59
N THR A 411 -29.86 24.89 -6.99
CA THR A 411 -30.82 24.54 -8.03
C THR A 411 -30.15 24.56 -9.40
N LEU A 412 -30.21 23.45 -10.14
CA LEU A 412 -29.90 23.42 -11.57
C LEU A 412 -31.06 22.77 -12.33
N THR A 413 -31.61 23.53 -13.26
CA THR A 413 -32.69 23.17 -14.18
C THR A 413 -32.14 22.34 -15.35
N PRO A 414 -32.71 21.16 -15.67
CA PRO A 414 -32.30 20.38 -16.82
C PRO A 414 -32.98 20.86 -18.12
N THR A 415 -32.20 21.00 -19.19
CA THR A 415 -32.70 21.13 -20.57
C THR A 415 -32.71 19.75 -21.23
N SER A 416 -33.83 19.39 -21.82
CA SER A 416 -34.10 18.13 -22.50
C SER A 416 -33.55 18.10 -23.93
N GLY A 417 -33.00 16.95 -24.33
CA GLY A 417 -32.57 16.67 -25.70
C GLY A 417 -32.72 15.18 -26.03
N GLN A 418 -33.67 14.90 -26.93
CA GLN A 418 -34.22 13.65 -27.47
C GLN A 418 -33.29 12.45 -27.76
N MET A 419 -33.88 11.25 -27.61
CA MET A 419 -33.46 9.91 -28.08
C MET A 419 -33.58 9.72 -29.61
N ALA A 420 -32.77 8.80 -30.17
CA ALA A 420 -33.23 7.60 -30.90
C ALA A 420 -32.07 6.62 -31.24
N PRO A 421 -32.34 5.31 -31.46
CA PRO A 421 -31.37 4.21 -31.34
C PRO A 421 -30.98 3.55 -32.68
N VAL A 422 -29.84 2.84 -32.72
CA VAL A 422 -29.59 1.78 -33.72
C VAL A 422 -28.85 0.61 -33.06
N SER A 423 -29.47 -0.57 -33.09
CA SER A 423 -28.88 -1.86 -32.74
C SER A 423 -28.29 -2.52 -33.99
N VAL A 424 -27.10 -3.13 -33.85
CA VAL A 424 -26.56 -4.09 -34.82
C VAL A 424 -26.14 -5.34 -34.05
N ALA A 425 -26.84 -6.43 -34.32
CA ALA A 425 -26.50 -7.76 -33.83
C ALA A 425 -25.43 -8.38 -34.73
N CYS A 426 -24.34 -8.88 -34.14
CA CYS A 426 -23.45 -9.82 -34.81
C CYS A 426 -23.86 -11.25 -34.41
N ARG A 427 -24.43 -11.99 -35.36
CA ARG A 427 -24.71 -13.42 -35.28
C ARG A 427 -23.51 -14.15 -35.90
N SER A 428 -22.81 -14.96 -35.11
CA SER A 428 -21.80 -15.89 -35.63
C SER A 428 -22.51 -17.12 -36.20
N THR A 429 -22.20 -17.49 -37.44
CA THR A 429 -22.74 -18.67 -38.14
C THR A 429 -21.59 -19.54 -38.65
N HIS A 430 -20.79 -20.12 -37.77
CA HIS A 430 -19.83 -21.17 -38.16
C HIS A 430 -19.76 -22.31 -37.15
N ASP A 431 -19.84 -23.54 -37.68
CA ASP A 431 -19.97 -24.81 -36.96
C ASP A 431 -18.63 -25.53 -36.71
N ASP A 432 -17.49 -24.94 -37.06
CA ASP A 432 -16.19 -25.61 -36.90
C ASP A 432 -15.38 -25.00 -35.75
N GLY A 433 -15.25 -25.80 -34.68
CA GLY A 433 -14.51 -25.47 -33.47
C GLY A 433 -13.03 -25.19 -33.70
N GLY A 434 -12.54 -24.12 -33.07
CA GLY A 434 -11.13 -23.77 -32.94
C GLY A 434 -10.92 -22.91 -31.70
N GLY A 435 -10.08 -23.38 -30.77
CA GLY A 435 -10.05 -22.95 -29.38
C GLY A 435 -9.49 -21.56 -29.07
N CYS A 436 -10.11 -20.91 -28.08
CA CYS A 436 -9.59 -19.70 -27.40
C CYS A 436 -9.03 -20.08 -26.02
N ALA A 437 -7.90 -20.79 -25.99
CA ALA A 437 -7.20 -21.13 -24.76
C ALA A 437 -5.68 -21.03 -24.95
N ALA A 438 -5.14 -19.80 -25.00
CA ALA A 438 -3.69 -19.58 -24.95
C ALA A 438 -3.20 -18.20 -24.47
N HIS A 439 -4.01 -17.32 -23.84
CA HIS A 439 -3.55 -15.94 -23.50
C HIS A 439 -3.99 -15.38 -22.14
N ARG A 440 -4.44 -16.19 -21.18
CA ARG A 440 -5.16 -15.65 -20.01
C ARG A 440 -4.30 -15.21 -18.82
N GLY A 441 -3.00 -15.48 -18.83
CA GLY A 441 -2.04 -14.90 -17.86
C GLY A 441 -1.69 -13.42 -18.13
N GLU A 442 -2.12 -12.87 -19.26
CA GLU A 442 -1.75 -11.52 -19.72
C GLU A 442 -2.56 -10.37 -19.12
N LEU A 443 -3.50 -10.64 -18.19
CA LEU A 443 -4.45 -9.62 -17.70
C LEU A 443 -4.02 -8.94 -16.40
N ALA A 444 -3.51 -9.70 -15.41
CA ALA A 444 -2.81 -9.12 -14.26
C ALA A 444 -1.46 -8.54 -14.70
N ALA A 445 -0.74 -9.32 -15.51
CA ALA A 445 0.41 -8.82 -16.25
C ALA A 445 0.03 -7.64 -17.13
N GLY A 446 -1.22 -7.54 -17.59
CA GLY A 446 -1.82 -6.55 -18.49
C GLY A 446 -2.20 -5.23 -17.82
N LEU A 447 -2.73 -5.22 -16.61
CA LEU A 447 -2.96 -3.98 -15.84
C LEU A 447 -1.64 -3.41 -15.33
N ILE A 448 -0.73 -4.30 -14.92
CA ILE A 448 0.67 -3.96 -14.72
C ILE A 448 1.28 -3.57 -16.07
N LEU A 449 0.95 -4.23 -17.19
CA LEU A 449 1.38 -3.89 -18.56
C LEU A 449 0.81 -2.54 -18.97
N ALA A 450 -0.37 -2.14 -18.50
CA ALA A 450 -0.99 -0.85 -18.80
C ALA A 450 -0.17 0.23 -18.13
N LEU A 451 0.16 0.02 -16.85
CA LEU A 451 1.07 0.86 -16.10
C LEU A 451 2.46 0.88 -16.74
N VAL A 452 2.96 -0.28 -17.19
CA VAL A 452 4.27 -0.51 -17.82
C VAL A 452 4.33 -0.03 -19.28
N VAL A 453 3.22 0.03 -20.02
CA VAL A 453 3.11 0.54 -21.39
C VAL A 453 2.89 2.05 -21.37
N LEU A 454 2.13 2.56 -20.39
CA LEU A 454 2.14 3.98 -20.03
C LEU A 454 3.57 4.43 -19.72
N LEU A 455 4.36 3.53 -19.16
CA LEU A 455 5.75 3.73 -18.81
C LEU A 455 6.77 3.59 -19.94
N ALA A 456 6.64 2.56 -20.77
CA ALA A 456 7.50 2.31 -21.91
C ALA A 456 7.28 3.36 -23.02
N ALA A 457 6.08 3.93 -23.10
CA ALA A 457 5.82 5.06 -23.98
C ALA A 457 6.51 6.36 -23.51
N ALA A 458 6.71 6.54 -22.20
CA ALA A 458 7.54 7.63 -21.65
C ALA A 458 9.03 7.45 -22.00
N ASP A 459 9.52 6.21 -22.02
CA ASP A 459 10.89 5.86 -22.43
C ASP A 459 11.16 6.20 -23.92
N ARG A 460 10.18 5.94 -24.79
CA ARG A 460 10.28 6.25 -26.22
C ARG A 460 10.30 7.76 -26.53
N LEU A 461 9.74 8.58 -25.64
CA LEU A 461 9.78 10.04 -25.72
C LEU A 461 11.13 10.59 -25.29
N ARG A 462 11.80 9.96 -24.31
CA ARG A 462 13.14 10.35 -23.85
C ARG A 462 14.20 10.21 -24.94
N VAL A 463 14.14 9.13 -25.72
CA VAL A 463 15.04 8.89 -26.88
C VAL A 463 14.87 9.94 -28.00
N ARG A 464 13.77 10.72 -27.99
CA ARG A 464 13.51 11.77 -28.98
C ARG A 464 13.82 13.19 -28.50
N MET A 465 14.11 13.38 -27.21
CA MET A 465 14.41 14.71 -26.62
C MET A 465 15.89 14.90 -26.24
N THR A 466 16.69 13.86 -26.31
CA THR A 466 18.17 13.92 -26.44
C THR A 466 18.55 13.93 -27.91
#